data_AF-A0A8H2X3R0-F1
#
_entry.id   AF-A0A8H2X3R0-F1
#
_cell.length_a   1.000
_cell.length_b   1.000
_cell.length_c   1.000
_cell.angle_alpha   90.00
_cell.angle_beta   90.00
_cell.angle_gamma   90.00
#
_symmetry.space_group_name_H-M   'P 1'
#
loop_
_entity.id
_entity.type
_entity.pdbx_description
1 polymer ?
#
loop_
_entity_poly.entity_id
_entity_poly.type
_entity_poly.pdbx_seq_one_letter_code
_entity_poly.pdbx_strand_id
1 'polypeptide(L)'
;MSLQPEEITILEKVINIRNRLTALKQNRGEYIKSQDVLNIYQAVVKQVEKLNDLRDQETGPHVPNRLDTLLADVFSLLSLFFLTIGKARECPATYSQIASMRQLLDHMNESAVYTEADLKSFRSRLDELREIVRNDKESGLHPPAMTKLLDRKLGECGTYATPPSNP
;
A
#
# COMPACT_ATOMS: atom_id res chain seq x y z
N MET A 1 7.83 21.29 2.61
CA MET A 1 7.97 20.17 3.54
C MET A 1 9.22 19.40 3.16
N SER A 2 10.21 19.37 4.03
CA SER A 2 11.49 18.70 3.77
C SER A 2 11.42 17.27 4.31
N LEU A 3 11.77 16.28 3.48
CA LEU A 3 11.90 14.88 3.90
C LEU A 3 13.10 14.73 4.84
N GLN A 4 12.98 13.89 5.85
CA GLN A 4 14.11 13.56 6.71
C GLN A 4 15.21 12.84 5.90
N PRO A 5 16.51 12.98 6.24
CA PRO A 5 17.61 12.30 5.54
C PRO A 5 17.41 10.78 5.41
N GLU A 6 16.82 10.16 6.44
CA GLU A 6 16.49 8.75 6.50
C GLU A 6 15.35 8.39 5.52
N GLU A 7 14.31 9.21 5.45
CA GLU A 7 13.25 9.07 4.45
C GLU A 7 13.76 9.25 3.01
N ILE A 8 14.71 10.17 2.77
CA ILE A 8 15.36 10.36 1.47
C ILE A 8 16.09 9.07 1.05
N THR A 9 16.80 8.45 1.98
CA THR A 9 17.50 7.18 1.73
C THR A 9 16.52 6.05 1.37
N ILE A 10 15.35 6.00 2.05
CA ILE A 10 14.29 5.04 1.71
C ILE A 10 13.72 5.36 0.33
N LEU A 11 13.45 6.63 0.02
CA LEU A 11 12.93 7.08 -1.25
C LEU A 11 13.82 6.63 -2.42
N GLU A 12 15.13 6.82 -2.33
CA GLU A 12 16.07 6.37 -3.37
C GLU A 12 16.00 4.86 -3.60
N LYS A 13 15.89 4.08 -2.53
CA LYS A 13 15.77 2.61 -2.61
C LYS A 13 14.44 2.19 -3.24
N VAL A 14 13.35 2.86 -2.90
CA VAL A 14 12.03 2.61 -3.49
C VAL A 14 12.01 3.02 -4.97
N ILE A 15 12.70 4.10 -5.36
CA ILE A 15 12.87 4.49 -6.78
C ILE A 15 13.59 3.39 -7.56
N ASN A 16 14.68 2.85 -7.00
CA ASN A 16 15.41 1.74 -7.63
C ASN A 16 14.52 0.51 -7.80
N ILE A 17 13.75 0.15 -6.77
CA ILE A 17 12.80 -0.97 -6.83
C ILE A 17 11.75 -0.76 -7.93
N ARG A 18 11.15 0.44 -8.00
CA ARG A 18 10.19 0.78 -9.07
C ARG A 18 10.83 0.60 -10.45
N ASN A 19 12.05 1.10 -10.65
CA ASN A 19 12.72 0.99 -11.94
C ASN A 19 12.98 -0.48 -12.32
N ARG A 20 13.33 -1.33 -11.35
CA ARG A 20 13.47 -2.78 -11.55
C ARG A 20 12.14 -3.43 -11.95
N LEU A 21 11.04 -3.07 -11.29
CA LEU A 21 9.69 -3.54 -11.64
C LEU A 21 9.28 -3.07 -13.05
N THR A 22 9.57 -1.83 -13.42
CA THR A 22 9.28 -1.31 -14.76
C THR A 22 10.10 -2.03 -15.83
N ALA A 23 11.38 -2.31 -15.58
CA ALA A 23 12.22 -3.09 -16.48
C ALA A 23 11.68 -4.52 -16.66
N LEU A 24 11.29 -5.18 -15.57
CA LEU A 24 10.59 -6.48 -15.60
C LEU A 24 9.29 -6.42 -16.39
N LYS A 25 8.55 -5.29 -16.34
CA LYS A 25 7.30 -5.10 -17.08
C LYS A 25 7.56 -4.91 -18.58
N GLN A 26 8.65 -4.25 -18.95
CA GLN A 26 9.04 -4.07 -20.35
C GLN A 26 9.57 -5.38 -20.96
N ASN A 27 10.24 -6.21 -20.17
CA ASN A 27 10.75 -7.52 -20.57
C ASN A 27 9.68 -8.63 -20.59
N ARG A 28 8.39 -8.29 -20.79
CA ARG A 28 7.27 -9.25 -20.85
C ARG A 28 7.39 -10.32 -21.95
N GLY A 29 8.35 -10.16 -22.88
CA GLY A 29 8.67 -11.16 -23.90
C GLY A 29 9.42 -12.39 -23.35
N GLU A 30 10.08 -12.27 -22.19
CA GLU A 30 10.67 -13.39 -21.48
C GLU A 30 9.82 -13.76 -20.26
N TYR A 31 9.65 -15.06 -20.03
CA TYR A 31 8.91 -15.61 -18.89
C TYR A 31 9.34 -14.96 -17.57
N ILE A 32 8.41 -14.23 -16.92
CA ILE A 32 8.68 -13.59 -15.63
C ILE A 32 8.79 -14.68 -14.55
N LYS A 33 9.99 -14.84 -13.98
CA LYS A 33 10.23 -15.83 -12.93
C LYS A 33 9.63 -15.35 -11.61
N SER A 34 8.88 -16.24 -10.96
CA SER A 34 8.30 -15.97 -9.63
C SER A 34 9.35 -15.56 -8.60
N GLN A 35 10.56 -16.13 -8.68
CA GLN A 35 11.66 -15.80 -7.76
C GLN A 35 12.08 -14.33 -7.86
N ASP A 36 12.10 -13.74 -9.05
CA ASP A 36 12.50 -12.34 -9.24
C ASP A 36 11.47 -11.39 -8.61
N VAL A 37 10.18 -11.72 -8.75
CA VAL A 37 9.07 -10.99 -8.13
C VAL A 37 9.17 -11.09 -6.60
N LEU A 38 9.41 -12.28 -6.07
CA LEU A 38 9.57 -12.51 -4.62
C LEU A 38 10.79 -11.78 -4.04
N ASN A 39 11.92 -11.75 -4.77
CA ASN A 39 13.12 -11.01 -4.35
C ASN A 39 12.86 -9.50 -4.28
N ILE A 40 12.08 -8.96 -5.23
CA ILE A 40 11.68 -7.55 -5.20
C ILE A 40 10.71 -7.30 -4.04
N TYR A 41 9.75 -8.19 -3.82
CA TYR A 41 8.83 -8.10 -2.70
C TYR A 41 9.57 -8.03 -1.35
N GLN A 42 10.55 -8.90 -1.12
CA GLN A 42 11.38 -8.85 0.09
C GLN A 42 12.15 -7.51 0.23
N ALA A 43 12.62 -6.94 -0.88
CA ALA A 43 13.29 -5.65 -0.87
C ALA A 43 12.35 -4.50 -0.46
N VAL A 44 11.08 -4.54 -0.92
CA VAL A 44 10.02 -3.59 -0.51
C VAL A 44 9.70 -3.75 0.96
N VAL A 45 9.50 -4.99 1.44
CA VAL A 45 9.23 -5.28 2.86
C VAL A 45 10.30 -4.63 3.76
N LYS A 46 11.59 -4.78 3.42
CA LYS A 46 12.69 -4.16 4.18
C LYS A 46 12.63 -2.63 4.19
N GLN A 47 12.16 -2.00 3.11
CA GLN A 47 12.01 -0.53 3.10
C GLN A 47 10.80 -0.10 3.93
N VAL A 48 9.71 -0.86 3.88
CA VAL A 48 8.50 -0.64 4.67
C VAL A 48 8.76 -0.77 6.16
N GLU A 49 9.55 -1.78 6.56
CA GLU A 49 9.95 -1.97 7.96
C GLU A 49 10.70 -0.74 8.48
N LYS A 50 11.72 -0.29 7.75
CA LYS A 50 12.47 0.94 8.09
C LYS A 50 11.58 2.17 8.12
N LEU A 51 10.64 2.28 7.18
CA LEU A 51 9.72 3.41 7.14
C LEU A 51 8.77 3.40 8.35
N ASN A 52 8.28 2.23 8.74
CA ASN A 52 7.46 2.08 9.95
C ASN A 52 8.25 2.45 11.20
N ASP A 53 9.50 2.01 11.32
CA ASP A 53 10.34 2.31 12.47
C ASP A 53 10.62 3.81 12.60
N LEU A 54 10.86 4.51 11.48
CA LEU A 54 11.03 5.97 11.47
C LEU A 54 9.72 6.68 11.85
N ARG A 55 8.59 6.27 11.25
CA ARG A 55 7.28 6.88 11.53
C ARG A 55 6.75 6.57 12.93
N ASP A 56 7.21 5.50 13.57
CA ASP A 56 6.91 5.19 14.98
C ASP A 56 7.65 6.14 15.94
N GLN A 57 8.81 6.66 15.54
CA GLN A 57 9.62 7.57 16.34
C GLN A 57 9.17 9.03 16.17
N GLU A 58 8.52 9.38 15.05
CA GLU A 58 7.93 10.70 14.85
C GLU A 58 6.66 10.87 15.69
N THR A 59 6.68 11.85 16.59
CA THR A 59 5.51 12.22 17.40
C THR A 59 4.71 13.30 16.65
N GLY A 60 3.95 12.91 15.62
CA GLY A 60 3.12 13.84 14.86
C GLY A 60 2.23 13.17 13.81
N PRO A 61 1.17 13.84 13.34
CA PRO A 61 0.36 13.35 12.22
C PRO A 61 1.21 13.28 10.95
N HIS A 62 1.32 12.08 10.37
CA HIS A 62 2.08 11.86 9.14
C HIS A 62 1.41 12.56 7.95
N VAL A 63 2.12 13.50 7.34
CA VAL A 63 1.64 14.16 6.12
C VAL A 63 2.05 13.32 4.91
N PRO A 64 1.11 12.92 4.03
CA PRO A 64 1.43 12.17 2.82
C PRO A 64 2.50 12.88 2.00
N ASN A 65 3.54 12.16 1.64
CA ASN A 65 4.67 12.70 0.90
C ASN A 65 4.93 11.91 -0.39
N ARG A 66 5.93 12.35 -1.16
CA ARG A 66 6.30 11.70 -2.43
C ARG A 66 6.67 10.22 -2.26
N LEU A 67 7.21 9.82 -1.11
CA LEU A 67 7.52 8.43 -0.81
C LEU A 67 6.25 7.58 -0.68
N ASP A 68 5.18 8.12 -0.07
CA ASP A 68 3.88 7.44 -0.03
C ASP A 68 3.29 7.19 -1.42
N THR A 69 3.33 8.20 -2.29
CA THR A 69 2.88 8.07 -3.68
C THR A 69 3.69 7.01 -4.43
N LEU A 70 5.01 7.04 -4.29
CA LEU A 70 5.91 6.10 -4.96
C LEU A 70 5.75 4.66 -4.44
N LEU A 71 5.52 4.49 -3.14
CA LEU A 71 5.22 3.18 -2.57
C LEU A 71 3.92 2.64 -3.16
N ALA A 72 2.86 3.45 -3.23
CA ALA A 72 1.60 3.02 -3.85
C ALA A 72 1.81 2.50 -5.29
N ASP A 73 2.60 3.20 -6.10
CA ASP A 73 2.97 2.75 -7.46
C ASP A 73 3.74 1.41 -7.45
N VAL A 74 4.72 1.26 -6.55
CA VAL A 74 5.52 0.03 -6.42
C VAL A 74 4.65 -1.16 -6.02
N PHE A 75 3.72 -0.95 -5.09
CA PHE A 75 2.79 -2.00 -4.66
C PHE A 75 1.77 -2.37 -5.74
N SER A 76 1.30 -1.39 -6.52
CA SER A 76 0.44 -1.64 -7.67
C SER A 76 1.15 -2.48 -8.74
N LEU A 77 2.40 -2.14 -9.05
CA LEU A 77 3.24 -2.94 -9.96
C LEU A 77 3.46 -4.35 -9.41
N LEU A 78 3.78 -4.50 -8.13
CA LEU A 78 3.94 -5.80 -7.49
C LEU A 78 2.66 -6.64 -7.59
N SER A 79 1.50 -6.08 -7.26
CA SER A 79 0.20 -6.75 -7.38
C SER A 79 -0.02 -7.32 -8.78
N LEU A 80 0.30 -6.54 -9.82
CA LEU A 80 0.21 -6.99 -11.21
C LEU A 80 1.14 -8.17 -11.51
N PHE A 81 2.37 -8.16 -10.99
CA PHE A 81 3.30 -9.29 -11.16
C PHE A 81 2.85 -10.53 -10.40
N PHE A 82 2.35 -10.36 -9.17
CA PHE A 82 1.77 -11.45 -8.37
C PHE A 82 0.57 -12.10 -9.07
N LEU A 83 -0.28 -11.29 -9.72
CA LEU A 83 -1.36 -11.79 -10.57
C LEU A 83 -0.81 -12.56 -11.79
N THR A 84 0.25 -12.05 -12.42
CA THR A 84 0.85 -12.64 -13.62
C THR A 84 1.50 -14.01 -13.35
N ILE A 85 2.09 -14.20 -12.16
CA ILE A 85 2.69 -15.47 -11.73
C ILE A 85 1.67 -16.42 -11.05
N GLY A 86 0.38 -16.11 -11.07
CA GLY A 86 -0.69 -16.94 -10.51
C GLY A 86 -0.80 -16.90 -8.97
N LYS A 87 -0.13 -15.95 -8.31
CA LYS A 87 -0.13 -15.76 -6.84
C LYS A 87 -1.05 -14.59 -6.44
N ALA A 88 -2.31 -14.65 -6.85
CA ALA A 88 -3.28 -13.56 -6.69
C ALA A 88 -3.78 -13.32 -5.24
N ARG A 89 -3.46 -14.22 -4.28
CA ARG A 89 -3.93 -14.17 -2.89
C ARG A 89 -2.88 -13.67 -1.88
N GLU A 90 -1.83 -13.00 -2.31
CA GLU A 90 -0.77 -12.55 -1.40
C GLU A 90 -0.95 -11.09 -0.94
N CYS A 91 -0.51 -10.78 0.29
CA CYS A 91 -0.46 -9.46 0.94
C CYS A 91 -0.24 -8.21 0.03
N PRO A 92 0.66 -8.20 -0.98
CA PRO A 92 0.81 -7.05 -1.87
C PRO A 92 -0.43 -6.72 -2.70
N ALA A 93 -1.29 -7.69 -3.02
CA ALA A 93 -2.56 -7.44 -3.69
C ALA A 93 -3.56 -6.76 -2.76
N THR A 94 -3.62 -7.19 -1.49
CA THR A 94 -4.43 -6.55 -0.44
C THR A 94 -3.93 -5.12 -0.20
N TYR A 95 -2.62 -4.91 -0.14
CA TYR A 95 -2.03 -3.57 -0.03
C TYR A 95 -2.42 -2.68 -1.20
N SER A 96 -2.25 -3.15 -2.44
CA SER A 96 -2.59 -2.37 -3.63
C SER A 96 -4.07 -2.00 -3.64
N GLN A 97 -4.96 -2.92 -3.23
CA GLN A 97 -6.39 -2.63 -3.13
C GLN A 97 -6.67 -1.54 -2.10
N ILE A 98 -6.07 -1.60 -0.90
CA ILE A 98 -6.24 -0.58 0.14
C ILE A 98 -5.68 0.77 -0.32
N ALA A 99 -4.49 0.79 -0.93
CA ALA A 99 -3.85 2.02 -1.40
C ALA A 99 -4.64 2.70 -2.51
N SER A 100 -5.15 1.92 -3.49
CA SER A 100 -6.01 2.44 -4.56
C SER A 100 -7.35 2.95 -4.03
N MET A 101 -7.96 2.24 -3.07
CA MET A 101 -9.19 2.71 -2.42
C MET A 101 -8.97 4.01 -1.64
N ARG A 102 -7.84 4.16 -0.95
CA ARG A 102 -7.50 5.40 -0.26
C ARG A 102 -7.41 6.59 -1.22
N GLN A 103 -6.69 6.43 -2.32
CA GLN A 103 -6.57 7.48 -3.35
C GLN A 103 -7.94 7.87 -3.94
N LEU A 104 -8.81 6.88 -4.20
CA LEU A 104 -10.18 7.13 -4.67
C LEU A 104 -10.99 7.93 -3.63
N LEU A 105 -10.92 7.55 -2.35
CA LEU A 105 -11.60 8.26 -1.26
C LEU A 105 -11.07 9.68 -1.08
N ASP A 106 -9.75 9.89 -1.19
CA ASP A 106 -9.13 11.22 -1.14
C ASP A 106 -9.65 12.10 -2.28
N HIS A 107 -9.64 11.61 -3.52
CA HIS A 107 -10.17 12.35 -4.67
C HIS A 107 -11.68 12.61 -4.59
N MET A 108 -12.46 11.67 -4.04
CA MET A 108 -13.89 11.87 -3.79
C MET A 108 -14.13 12.93 -2.71
N ASN A 109 -13.32 12.93 -1.65
CA ASN A 109 -13.40 13.93 -0.60
C ASN A 109 -13.00 15.33 -1.11
N GLU A 110 -11.99 15.43 -1.97
CA GLU A 110 -11.58 16.67 -2.63
C GLU A 110 -12.61 17.20 -3.62
N SER A 111 -13.24 16.31 -4.39
CA SER A 111 -14.25 16.69 -5.39
C SER A 111 -15.63 16.98 -4.80
N ALA A 112 -15.92 16.52 -3.57
CA ALA A 112 -17.22 16.61 -2.89
C ALA A 112 -18.41 16.04 -3.69
N VAL A 113 -18.15 15.26 -4.74
CA VAL A 113 -19.18 14.60 -5.56
C VAL A 113 -19.19 13.12 -5.21
N TYR A 114 -20.04 12.74 -4.25
CA TYR A 114 -20.30 11.33 -3.95
C TYR A 114 -21.69 11.13 -3.39
N THR A 115 -22.29 9.98 -3.67
CA THR A 115 -23.55 9.57 -3.05
C THR A 115 -23.31 8.68 -1.84
N GLU A 116 -24.28 8.60 -0.94
CA GLU A 116 -24.22 7.71 0.22
C GLU A 116 -24.11 6.22 -0.19
N ALA A 117 -24.66 5.86 -1.36
CA ALA A 117 -24.54 4.53 -1.95
C ALA A 117 -23.11 4.18 -2.39
N ASP A 118 -22.38 5.17 -2.92
CA ASP A 118 -20.96 5.01 -3.28
C ASP A 118 -20.14 4.73 -2.03
N LEU A 119 -20.31 5.57 -0.99
CA LEU A 119 -19.62 5.40 0.29
C LEU A 119 -19.91 4.05 0.95
N LYS A 120 -21.16 3.57 0.88
CA LYS A 120 -21.54 2.26 1.44
C LYS A 120 -20.81 1.10 0.76
N SER A 121 -20.68 1.15 -0.56
CA SER A 121 -19.98 0.12 -1.33
C SER A 121 -18.47 0.11 -1.02
N PHE A 122 -17.86 1.29 -0.85
CA PHE A 122 -16.47 1.41 -0.41
C PHE A 122 -16.25 0.90 1.02
N ARG A 123 -17.16 1.20 1.97
CA ARG A 123 -17.08 0.67 3.34
C ARG A 123 -17.11 -0.85 3.37
N SER A 124 -18.08 -1.46 2.67
CA SER A 124 -18.19 -2.92 2.59
C SER A 124 -16.89 -3.54 2.09
N ARG A 125 -16.28 -2.93 1.07
CA ARG A 125 -15.01 -3.41 0.53
C ARG A 125 -13.82 -3.18 1.47
N LEU A 126 -13.80 -2.07 2.22
CA LEU A 126 -12.78 -1.84 3.26
C LEU A 126 -12.88 -2.87 4.39
N ASP A 127 -14.09 -3.25 4.78
CA ASP A 127 -14.32 -4.25 5.82
C ASP A 127 -13.91 -5.66 5.35
N GLU A 128 -14.20 -6.03 4.10
CA GLU A 128 -13.65 -7.26 3.50
C GLU A 128 -12.11 -7.26 3.50
N LEU A 129 -11.49 -6.14 3.15
CA LEU A 129 -10.03 -6.01 3.17
C LEU A 129 -9.46 -6.09 4.59
N ARG A 130 -10.16 -5.54 5.60
CA ARG A 130 -9.80 -5.72 7.01
C ARG A 130 -9.81 -7.18 7.43
N GLU A 131 -10.83 -7.91 7.01
CA GLU A 131 -10.96 -9.34 7.32
C GLU A 131 -9.83 -10.15 6.67
N ILE A 132 -9.49 -9.85 5.41
CA ILE A 132 -8.35 -10.46 4.72
C ILE A 132 -7.04 -10.18 5.47
N VAL A 133 -6.77 -8.93 5.85
CA VAL A 133 -5.55 -8.55 6.59
C VAL A 133 -5.50 -9.24 7.96
N ARG A 134 -6.64 -9.37 8.65
CA ARG A 134 -6.73 -10.07 9.93
C ARG A 134 -6.40 -11.56 9.77
N ASN A 135 -7.00 -12.21 8.77
CA ASN A 135 -6.72 -13.61 8.46
C ASN A 135 -5.25 -13.82 8.06
N ASP A 136 -4.68 -12.91 7.27
CA ASP A 136 -3.27 -12.92 6.88
C ASP A 136 -2.34 -12.81 8.11
N LYS A 137 -2.69 -11.96 9.07
CA LYS A 137 -1.93 -11.77 10.32
C LYS A 137 -1.98 -13.03 11.19
N GLU A 138 -3.12 -13.68 11.28
CA GLU A 138 -3.31 -14.94 12.03
C GLU A 138 -2.61 -16.13 11.33
N SER A 139 -2.49 -16.11 9.99
CA SER A 139 -1.82 -17.16 9.21
C SER A 139 -0.29 -17.19 9.35
N GLY A 140 0.34 -16.08 9.77
CA GLY A 140 1.80 -15.94 9.85
C GLY A 140 2.54 -15.99 8.50
N LEU A 141 1.82 -16.05 7.37
CA LEU A 141 2.39 -16.13 6.01
C LEU A 141 3.09 -14.84 5.57
N HIS A 142 2.87 -13.73 6.28
CA HIS A 142 3.31 -12.41 5.87
C HIS A 142 4.13 -11.68 6.94
N PRO A 143 5.13 -10.86 6.54
CA PRO A 143 5.96 -10.13 7.47
C PRO A 143 5.14 -9.19 8.38
N PRO A 144 5.42 -9.14 9.69
CA PRO A 144 4.70 -8.27 10.63
C PRO A 144 4.69 -6.80 10.19
N ALA A 145 5.79 -6.31 9.63
CA ALA A 145 5.91 -4.95 9.10
C ALA A 145 4.87 -4.64 8.01
N MET A 146 4.55 -5.62 7.15
CA MET A 146 3.56 -5.44 6.09
C MET A 146 2.14 -5.40 6.68
N THR A 147 1.80 -6.32 7.58
CA THR A 147 0.51 -6.32 8.27
C THR A 147 0.29 -5.05 9.09
N LYS A 148 1.33 -4.52 9.76
CA LYS A 148 1.28 -3.26 10.50
C LYS A 148 1.04 -2.05 9.59
N LEU A 149 1.67 -2.01 8.42
CA LEU A 149 1.45 -0.95 7.43
C LEU A 149 0.01 -0.99 6.87
N LEU A 150 -0.50 -2.20 6.60
CA LEU A 150 -1.87 -2.42 6.13
C LEU A 150 -2.91 -1.96 7.15
N ASP A 151 -2.72 -2.31 8.42
CA ASP A 151 -3.58 -1.92 9.54
C ASP A 151 -3.66 -0.39 9.67
N ARG A 152 -2.52 0.29 9.61
CA ARG A 152 -2.44 1.76 9.59
C ARG A 152 -3.23 2.37 8.43
N LYS A 153 -3.01 1.87 7.20
CA LYS A 153 -3.71 2.38 6.00
C LYS A 153 -5.23 2.17 6.09
N LEU A 154 -5.68 1.05 6.65
CA LEU A 154 -7.11 0.76 6.87
C LEU A 154 -7.73 1.65 7.96
N GLY A 155 -6.96 2.05 8.97
CA GLY A 155 -7.36 3.06 9.95
C GLY A 155 -7.59 4.43 9.31
N GLU A 156 -6.64 4.87 8.48
CA GLU A 156 -6.72 6.15 7.75
C GLU A 156 -7.89 6.19 6.74
N CYS A 157 -8.22 5.07 6.06
CA CYS A 157 -9.42 5.03 5.21
C CYS A 157 -10.72 5.16 6.01
N GLY A 158 -10.75 4.68 7.25
CA GLY A 158 -11.92 4.74 8.13
C GLY A 158 -12.31 6.17 8.51
N THR A 159 -11.34 7.09 8.61
CA THR A 159 -11.59 8.49 8.98
C THR A 159 -12.31 9.28 7.88
N TYR A 160 -12.12 8.95 6.60
CA TYR A 160 -12.88 9.56 5.49
C TYR A 160 -14.30 8.99 5.39
N ALA A 161 -14.50 7.78 5.92
CA ALA A 161 -15.78 7.10 5.97
C ALA A 161 -16.54 7.41 7.27
N THR A 162 -16.28 8.49 7.99
CA THR A 162 -17.17 8.94 9.07
C THR A 162 -17.79 10.26 8.67
N PRO A 163 -19.14 10.38 8.65
CA PRO A 163 -19.75 11.68 8.45
C PRO A 163 -19.24 12.63 9.55
N PRO A 164 -19.02 13.93 9.26
CA PRO A 164 -18.68 14.89 10.29
C PRO A 164 -19.76 14.81 11.37
N SER A 165 -19.36 14.41 12.57
CA SER A 165 -20.20 14.52 13.76
C SER A 165 -20.48 16.00 13.96
N ASN A 166 -21.64 16.44 13.48
CA ASN A 166 -22.15 17.78 13.70
C ASN A 166 -22.34 17.98 15.21
N PRO A 167 -21.84 19.07 15.81
CA PRO A 167 -22.19 19.44 17.18
C PRO A 167 -23.68 19.80 17.32
#